data_AF-A0A949CLT2-F1
#
_entry.id   AF-A0A949CLT2-F1
#
_cell.length_a   1.000
_cell.length_b   1.000
_cell.length_c   1.000
_cell.angle_alpha   90.00
_cell.angle_beta   90.00
_cell.angle_gamma   90.00
#
_symmetry.space_group_name_H-M   'P 1'
#
loop_
_entity.id
_entity.type
_entity.pdbx_description
1 polymer ?
#
loop_
_entity_poly.entity_id
_entity_poly.type
_entity_poly.pdbx_seq_one_letter_code
_entity_poly.pdbx_strand_id
1 'polypeptide(L)'
;SWLYIVRWRSPAEYVGAGTGDEYRQLVQYLRSNHAGNRILLLFEHRLAYLPAGAEIATPYFQTKYLIDEENPTRTAVDQQWRDLGIDLLVITNRPLGPDVSTRWLEKQQAMVENIQPLIDDSRLKTIYRTADYSVLRLEK
;
A
#
# COMPACT_ATOMS: atom_id res chain seq x y z
N SER A 1 7.59 18.58 13.31
CA SER A 1 8.89 19.15 13.70
C SER A 1 8.68 20.58 14.19
N TRP A 2 9.71 21.22 14.76
CA TRP A 2 9.66 22.61 15.24
C TRP A 2 9.17 23.63 14.19
N LEU A 3 9.37 23.33 12.90
CA LEU A 3 8.95 24.20 11.78
C LEU A 3 7.41 24.31 11.63
N TYR A 4 6.65 23.33 12.13
CA TYR A 4 5.18 23.38 12.21
C TYR A 4 4.70 24.37 13.28
N ILE A 5 5.41 24.44 14.41
CA ILE A 5 5.05 25.29 15.55
C ILE A 5 5.21 26.78 15.20
N VAL A 6 6.17 27.12 14.33
CA VAL A 6 6.41 28.51 13.87
C VAL A 6 5.55 28.94 12.67
N ARG A 7 4.56 28.13 12.24
CA ARG A 7 3.59 28.46 11.17
C ARG A 7 4.18 28.91 9.82
N TRP A 8 5.42 28.56 9.53
CA TRP A 8 6.12 29.05 8.33
C TRP A 8 5.78 28.28 7.04
N ARG A 9 5.06 27.16 7.15
CA ARG A 9 4.60 26.34 6.01
C ARG A 9 3.18 25.87 6.26
N SER A 10 2.36 25.86 5.22
CA SER A 10 1.05 25.22 5.28
C SER A 10 1.20 23.70 5.52
N PRO A 11 0.19 23.02 6.08
CA PRO A 11 0.23 21.57 6.29
C PRO A 11 0.55 20.79 5.01
N ALA A 12 0.08 21.26 3.85
CA ALA A 12 0.35 20.66 2.55
C ALA A 12 1.82 20.80 2.11
N GLU A 13 2.47 21.93 2.40
CA GLU A 13 3.88 22.17 2.08
C GLU A 13 4.84 21.42 3.00
N TYR A 14 4.45 21.24 4.27
CA TYR A 14 5.21 20.45 5.22
C TYR A 14 5.20 18.96 4.85
N VAL A 15 4.03 18.44 4.48
CA VAL A 15 3.87 17.05 4.01
C VAL A 15 4.57 16.88 2.67
N GLY A 16 4.35 17.77 1.70
CA GLY A 16 5.01 17.71 0.39
C GLY A 16 6.53 17.64 0.46
N ALA A 17 7.16 18.46 1.33
CA ALA A 17 8.61 18.46 1.51
C ALA A 17 9.17 17.19 2.17
N GLY A 18 8.35 16.43 2.92
CA GLY A 18 8.77 15.20 3.61
C GLY A 18 8.31 13.91 2.93
N THR A 19 7.24 13.95 2.13
CA THR A 19 6.62 12.75 1.55
C THR A 19 6.75 12.66 0.03
N GLY A 20 6.98 13.79 -0.65
CA GLY A 20 6.91 13.92 -2.10
C GLY A 20 5.49 14.21 -2.59
N ASP A 21 5.39 14.82 -3.78
CA ASP A 21 4.11 15.21 -4.39
C ASP A 21 3.24 13.99 -4.73
N GLU A 22 3.84 12.87 -5.08
CA GLU A 22 3.10 11.65 -5.45
C GLU A 22 2.32 11.05 -4.28
N TYR A 23 2.87 11.11 -3.07
CA TYR A 23 2.14 10.66 -1.87
C TYR A 23 0.95 11.58 -1.58
N ARG A 24 1.10 12.89 -1.78
CA ARG A 24 -0.02 13.85 -1.64
C ARG A 24 -1.14 13.53 -2.63
N GLN A 25 -0.79 13.25 -3.88
CA GLN A 25 -1.75 12.87 -4.92
C GLN A 25 -2.48 11.56 -4.58
N LEU A 26 -1.75 10.54 -4.11
CA LEU A 26 -2.32 9.28 -3.63
C LEU A 26 -3.33 9.53 -2.49
N VAL A 27 -2.94 10.29 -1.47
CA VAL A 27 -3.82 10.60 -0.33
C VAL A 27 -5.09 11.32 -0.80
N GLN A 28 -4.95 12.31 -1.68
CA GLN A 28 -6.09 13.05 -2.23
C GLN A 28 -7.01 12.12 -3.04
N TYR A 29 -6.43 11.24 -3.88
CA TYR A 29 -7.18 10.27 -4.66
C TYR A 29 -7.99 9.32 -3.77
N LEU A 30 -7.34 8.71 -2.77
CA LEU A 30 -7.98 7.73 -1.88
C LEU A 30 -9.07 8.38 -1.01
N ARG A 31 -8.83 9.57 -0.46
CA ARG A 31 -9.84 10.28 0.34
C ARG A 31 -11.06 10.73 -0.47
N SER A 32 -10.85 11.14 -1.71
CA SER A 32 -11.94 11.67 -2.54
C SER A 32 -12.82 10.57 -3.14
N ASN A 33 -12.25 9.39 -3.38
CA ASN A 33 -12.93 8.34 -4.15
C ASN A 33 -13.20 7.06 -3.34
N HIS A 34 -12.44 6.81 -2.27
CA HIS A 34 -12.37 5.49 -1.61
C HIS A 34 -12.34 5.60 -0.08
N ALA A 35 -13.01 6.60 0.48
CA ALA A 35 -12.95 6.88 1.93
C ALA A 35 -13.55 5.80 2.82
N GLY A 36 -14.43 4.94 2.28
CA GLY A 36 -15.06 3.83 3.00
C GLY A 36 -14.44 2.47 2.73
N ASN A 37 -13.40 2.40 1.90
CA ASN A 37 -12.77 1.15 1.52
C ASN A 37 -11.72 0.71 2.54
N ARG A 38 -11.56 -0.60 2.71
CA ARG A 38 -10.44 -1.16 3.44
C ARG A 38 -9.22 -1.26 2.53
N ILE A 39 -8.16 -0.56 2.90
CA ILE A 39 -6.99 -0.35 2.04
C ILE A 39 -5.79 -1.04 2.66
N LEU A 40 -5.12 -1.90 1.91
CA LEU A 40 -3.86 -2.51 2.31
C LEU A 40 -2.68 -1.85 1.59
N LEU A 41 -1.72 -1.33 2.34
CA LEU A 41 -0.49 -0.75 1.83
C LEU A 41 0.59 -1.84 1.80
N LEU A 42 1.09 -2.15 0.60
CA LEU A 42 2.22 -3.02 0.38
C LEU A 42 3.47 -2.17 0.17
N PHE A 43 4.51 -2.45 0.96
CA PHE A 43 5.82 -1.79 0.93
C PHE A 43 5.83 -0.28 1.28
N GLU A 44 4.67 0.32 1.57
CA GLU A 44 4.55 1.69 2.04
C GLU A 44 4.31 1.70 3.55
N HIS A 45 5.11 2.49 4.28
CA HIS A 45 5.11 2.52 5.74
C HIS A 45 4.44 3.78 6.32
N ARG A 46 3.92 4.67 5.46
CA ARG A 46 3.27 5.91 5.88
C ARG A 46 1.75 5.78 5.85
N LEU A 47 1.13 5.85 7.04
CA LEU A 47 -0.33 5.92 7.21
C LEU A 47 -0.88 7.35 7.29
N ALA A 48 -0.02 8.35 7.43
CA ALA A 48 -0.45 9.71 7.69
C ALA A 48 -1.40 10.22 6.60
N TYR A 49 -2.53 10.77 7.02
CA TYR A 49 -3.54 11.40 6.15
C TYR A 49 -4.36 10.47 5.24
N LEU A 50 -4.03 9.18 5.17
CA LEU A 50 -4.85 8.19 4.44
C LEU A 50 -6.25 8.02 5.06
N PRO A 51 -7.23 7.50 4.30
CA PRO A 51 -8.57 7.23 4.82
C PRO A 51 -8.58 6.28 6.03
N ALA A 52 -9.67 6.33 6.80
CA ALA A 52 -9.92 5.35 7.85
C ALA A 52 -10.04 3.95 7.22
N GLY A 53 -9.42 2.95 7.82
CA GLY A 53 -9.37 1.59 7.27
C GLY A 53 -8.13 1.27 6.42
N ALA A 54 -7.21 2.23 6.24
CA ALA A 54 -5.89 1.94 5.70
C ALA A 54 -5.01 1.20 6.71
N GLU A 55 -4.40 0.10 6.30
CA GLU A 55 -3.52 -0.75 7.11
C GLU A 55 -2.22 -1.05 6.34
N ILE A 56 -1.10 -1.23 7.05
CA ILE A 56 0.22 -1.49 6.45
C ILE A 56 0.54 -2.97 6.55
N ALA A 57 0.76 -3.64 5.42
CA ALA A 57 1.39 -4.95 5.43
C ALA A 57 2.84 -4.81 5.90
N THR A 58 3.10 -5.10 7.17
CA THR A 58 4.44 -5.12 7.76
C THR A 58 4.63 -6.38 8.59
N PRO A 59 5.77 -7.08 8.42
CA PRO A 59 6.04 -8.33 9.14
C PRO A 59 6.23 -8.08 10.64
N TYR A 60 6.59 -6.85 11.04
CA TYR A 60 6.91 -6.51 12.41
C TYR A 60 5.68 -6.31 13.28
N PHE A 61 4.53 -5.94 12.68
CA PHE A 61 3.33 -5.56 13.42
C PHE A 61 2.02 -6.14 12.88
N GLN A 62 1.97 -6.59 11.61
CA GLN A 62 0.71 -7.00 10.95
C GLN A 62 0.90 -8.24 10.06
N THR A 63 1.39 -9.33 10.64
CA THR A 63 1.64 -10.61 9.95
C THR A 63 0.39 -11.24 9.32
N LYS A 64 -0.82 -10.91 9.80
CA LYS A 64 -2.10 -11.39 9.24
C LYS A 64 -2.30 -11.08 7.75
N TYR A 65 -1.62 -10.07 7.21
CA TYR A 65 -1.70 -9.70 5.80
C TYR A 65 -0.72 -10.46 4.91
N LEU A 66 0.15 -11.24 5.52
CA LEU A 66 1.20 -11.99 4.86
C LEU A 66 0.80 -13.46 4.83
N ILE A 67 1.18 -14.15 3.76
CA ILE A 67 1.00 -15.59 3.67
C ILE A 67 2.30 -16.23 4.17
N ASP A 68 2.22 -17.10 5.17
CA ASP A 68 3.39 -17.77 5.78
C ASP A 68 3.84 -19.00 4.97
N GLU A 69 3.16 -19.30 3.86
CA GLU A 69 3.52 -20.36 2.91
C GLU A 69 4.67 -19.89 2.01
N GLU A 70 5.67 -20.75 1.79
CA GLU A 70 6.84 -20.42 0.96
C GLU A 70 6.46 -20.19 -0.52
N ASN A 71 5.40 -20.84 -1.01
CA ASN A 71 4.95 -20.75 -2.40
C ASN A 71 3.41 -20.66 -2.46
N PRO A 72 2.81 -19.54 -2.03
CA PRO A 72 1.38 -19.42 -1.98
C PRO A 72 0.80 -19.44 -3.40
N THR A 73 -0.28 -20.19 -3.57
CA THR A 73 -1.00 -20.18 -4.85
C THR A 73 -1.71 -18.84 -5.04
N ARG A 74 -1.85 -18.38 -6.29
CA ARG A 74 -2.62 -17.17 -6.64
C ARG A 74 -4.01 -17.12 -6.01
N THR A 75 -4.69 -18.27 -5.95
CA THR A 75 -6.03 -18.40 -5.37
C THR A 75 -5.98 -18.20 -3.85
N ALA A 76 -4.95 -18.72 -3.17
CA ALA A 76 -4.77 -18.51 -1.74
C ALA A 76 -4.51 -17.03 -1.42
N VAL A 77 -3.69 -16.35 -2.23
CA VAL A 77 -3.40 -14.91 -2.08
C VAL A 77 -4.68 -14.08 -2.21
N ASP A 78 -5.43 -14.28 -3.29
CA ASP A 78 -6.68 -13.58 -3.55
C ASP A 78 -7.72 -13.86 -2.45
N GLN A 79 -7.86 -15.13 -2.05
CA GLN A 79 -8.81 -15.52 -1.00
C GLN A 79 -8.45 -14.88 0.35
N GLN A 80 -7.17 -14.87 0.74
CA GLN A 80 -6.76 -14.25 2.00
C GLN A 80 -7.10 -12.76 2.06
N TRP A 81 -6.85 -12.01 0.99
CA TRP A 81 -7.22 -10.59 0.96
C TRP A 81 -8.73 -10.37 1.02
N ARG A 82 -9.52 -11.23 0.38
CA ARG A 82 -10.99 -11.22 0.47
C ARG A 82 -11.50 -11.54 1.86
N ASP A 83 -10.93 -12.55 2.51
CA ASP A 83 -11.30 -12.96 3.87
C ASP A 83 -11.00 -11.85 4.89
N LEU A 84 -9.95 -11.07 4.64
CA LEU A 84 -9.59 -9.89 5.42
C LEU A 84 -10.46 -8.65 5.07
N GLY A 85 -11.33 -8.77 4.06
CA GLY A 85 -12.19 -7.71 3.58
C GLY A 85 -11.43 -6.54 2.97
N ILE A 86 -10.28 -6.81 2.33
CA ILE A 86 -9.50 -5.78 1.63
C ILE A 86 -10.19 -5.46 0.30
N ASP A 87 -10.47 -4.18 0.08
CA ASP A 87 -11.04 -3.70 -1.17
C ASP A 87 -9.95 -3.23 -2.15
N LEU A 88 -8.91 -2.58 -1.61
CA LEU A 88 -7.87 -1.91 -2.37
C LEU A 88 -6.48 -2.29 -1.88
N LEU A 89 -5.57 -2.51 -2.83
CA LEU A 89 -4.14 -2.65 -2.59
C LEU A 89 -3.43 -1.39 -3.09
N VAL A 90 -2.57 -0.83 -2.27
CA VAL A 90 -1.66 0.26 -2.65
C VAL A 90 -0.25 -0.29 -2.67
N ILE A 91 0.40 -0.24 -3.82
CA ILE A 91 1.79 -0.70 -3.99
C ILE A 91 2.67 0.52 -4.21
N THR A 92 3.75 0.65 -3.43
CA THR A 92 4.80 1.63 -3.73
C THR A 92 5.78 1.07 -4.75
N ASN A 93 6.10 1.89 -5.75
CA ASN A 93 7.14 1.64 -6.74
C ASN A 93 8.47 2.30 -6.35
N ARG A 94 8.52 3.01 -5.21
CA ARG A 94 9.74 3.66 -4.72
C ARG A 94 10.75 2.61 -4.27
N PRO A 95 12.06 2.88 -4.45
CA PRO A 95 13.11 2.09 -3.83
C PRO A 95 12.87 2.00 -2.31
N LEU A 96 12.93 0.78 -1.80
CA LEU A 96 12.80 0.53 -0.37
C LEU A 96 14.04 1.02 0.36
N GLY A 97 13.84 1.53 1.58
CA GLY A 97 14.92 2.07 2.39
C GLY A 97 15.92 0.98 2.82
N PRO A 98 17.14 1.38 3.23
CA PRO A 98 18.19 0.44 3.63
C PRO A 98 17.84 -0.38 4.88
N ASP A 99 16.89 0.08 5.69
CA ASP A 99 16.45 -0.59 6.92
C ASP A 99 15.52 -1.78 6.66
N VAL A 100 15.17 -2.02 5.39
CA VAL A 100 14.33 -3.13 4.99
C VAL A 100 15.13 -4.43 4.96
N SER A 101 14.70 -5.42 5.74
CA SER A 101 15.36 -6.72 5.79
C SER A 101 15.27 -7.46 4.45
N THR A 102 16.40 -7.88 3.89
CA THR A 102 16.44 -8.75 2.69
C THR A 102 15.64 -10.04 2.88
N ARG A 103 15.76 -10.65 4.06
CA ARG A 103 14.99 -11.86 4.42
C ARG A 103 13.47 -11.61 4.38
N TRP A 104 13.03 -10.40 4.69
CA TRP A 104 11.62 -10.04 4.54
C TRP A 104 11.21 -9.93 3.08
N LEU A 105 12.02 -9.28 2.25
CA LEU A 105 11.77 -9.17 0.82
C LEU A 105 11.65 -10.55 0.17
N GLU A 106 12.56 -11.46 0.50
CA GLU A 106 12.53 -12.86 0.03
C GLU A 106 11.24 -13.57 0.44
N LYS A 107 10.80 -13.41 1.70
CA LYS A 107 9.53 -13.98 2.18
C LYS A 107 8.30 -13.41 1.49
N GLN A 108 8.35 -12.16 1.05
CA GLN A 108 7.24 -11.50 0.36
C GLN A 108 7.26 -11.72 -1.14
N GLN A 109 8.40 -12.13 -1.69
CA GLN A 109 8.60 -12.28 -3.12
C GLN A 109 7.53 -13.17 -3.74
N ALA A 110 7.31 -14.37 -3.19
CA ALA A 110 6.34 -15.31 -3.73
C ALA A 110 4.90 -14.77 -3.73
N MET A 111 4.51 -13.99 -2.70
CA MET A 111 3.20 -13.31 -2.68
C MET A 111 3.13 -12.18 -3.73
N VAL A 112 4.19 -11.38 -3.87
CA VAL A 112 4.23 -10.27 -4.85
C VAL A 112 4.21 -10.78 -6.28
N GLU A 113 4.88 -11.89 -6.56
CA GLU A 113 4.89 -12.54 -7.87
C GLU A 113 3.48 -12.96 -8.31
N ASN A 114 2.55 -13.17 -7.37
CA ASN A 114 1.16 -13.47 -7.68
C ASN A 114 0.33 -12.23 -8.06
N ILE A 115 0.81 -11.00 -7.85
CA ILE A 115 0.04 -9.78 -8.18
C ILE A 115 -0.18 -9.65 -9.69
N GLN A 116 0.86 -9.84 -10.51
CA GLN A 116 0.73 -9.71 -11.96
C GLN A 116 -0.22 -10.76 -12.56
N PRO A 117 -0.12 -12.07 -12.22
CA PRO A 117 -1.11 -13.06 -12.62
C PRO A 117 -2.55 -12.71 -12.21
N LEU A 118 -2.75 -12.13 -11.03
CA LEU A 118 -4.08 -11.69 -10.59
C LEU A 118 -4.60 -10.50 -11.41
N ILE A 119 -3.73 -9.63 -11.90
CA ILE A 119 -4.08 -8.56 -12.84
C ILE A 119 -4.44 -9.17 -14.20
N ASP A 120 -3.64 -10.11 -14.70
CA ASP A 120 -3.86 -10.75 -16.00
C ASP A 120 -5.19 -11.54 -16.02
N ASP A 121 -5.54 -12.19 -14.91
CA ASP A 121 -6.81 -12.88 -14.69
C ASP A 121 -8.01 -11.93 -14.42
N SER A 122 -7.80 -10.61 -14.46
CA SER A 122 -8.81 -9.58 -14.14
C SER A 122 -9.40 -9.68 -12.72
N ARG A 123 -8.72 -10.34 -11.78
CA ARG A 123 -9.09 -10.39 -10.36
C ARG A 123 -8.64 -9.13 -9.61
N LEU A 124 -7.56 -8.53 -10.08
CA LEU A 124 -7.11 -7.21 -9.68
C LEU A 124 -7.19 -6.24 -10.86
N LYS A 125 -7.64 -5.02 -10.60
CA LYS A 125 -7.69 -3.95 -11.60
C LYS A 125 -6.92 -2.73 -11.14
N THR A 126 -5.97 -2.27 -11.94
CA THR A 126 -5.32 -0.98 -11.71
C THR A 126 -6.32 0.16 -11.95
N ILE A 127 -6.62 0.93 -10.91
CA ILE A 127 -7.59 2.04 -10.96
C ILE A 127 -6.93 3.41 -10.81
N TYR A 128 -5.67 3.46 -10.38
CA TYR A 128 -4.88 4.67 -10.28
C TYR A 128 -3.39 4.34 -10.31
N ARG A 129 -2.60 5.23 -10.90
CA ARG A 129 -1.16 5.07 -11.01
C ARG A 129 -0.47 6.42 -11.04
N THR A 130 0.66 6.49 -10.36
CA THR A 130 1.67 7.54 -10.50
C THR A 130 3.05 6.93 -10.70
N ALA A 131 4.10 7.73 -10.75
CA ALA A 131 5.46 7.22 -10.77
C ALA A 131 5.76 6.35 -9.54
N ASP A 132 5.34 6.82 -8.36
CA ASP A 132 5.67 6.20 -7.08
C ASP A 132 4.62 5.18 -6.59
N TYR A 133 3.39 5.20 -7.11
CA TYR A 133 2.29 4.41 -6.55
C TYR A 133 1.41 3.75 -7.60
N SER A 134 0.88 2.58 -7.26
CA SER A 134 -0.20 1.92 -7.99
C SER A 134 -1.32 1.56 -7.01
N VAL A 135 -2.57 1.85 -7.38
CA VAL A 135 -3.75 1.41 -6.63
C VAL A 135 -4.48 0.36 -7.45
N LEU A 136 -4.59 -0.83 -6.88
CA LEU A 136 -5.29 -1.98 -7.44
C LEU A 136 -6.58 -2.21 -6.65
N ARG A 137 -7.65 -2.54 -7.35
CA ARG A 137 -8.94 -2.92 -6.77
C ARG A 137 -9.15 -4.42 -6.93
N LEU A 138 -9.61 -5.08 -5.87
CA LEU A 138 -10.11 -6.45 -5.96
C LEU A 138 -11.47 -6.43 -6.68
N GLU A 139 -11.58 -7.15 -7.80
CA GLU A 139 -12.83 -7.31 -8.51
C GLU A 139 -13.67 -8.43 -7.88
N LYS A 140 -14.99 -8.37 -8.01
CA LYS A 140 -15.92 -9.35 -7.43
C LYS A 140 -15.94 -10.66 -8.19
#